data_AF-A0A7C1M8R3-F1
#
_entry.id   AF-A0A7C1M8R3-F1
#
_cell.length_a   1.000
_cell.length_b   1.000
_cell.length_c   1.000
_cell.angle_alpha   90.00
_cell.angle_beta   90.00
_cell.angle_gamma   90.00
#
_symmetry.space_group_name_H-M   'P 1'
#
loop_
_entity.id
_entity.type
_entity.pdbx_description
1 polymer ?
#
loop_
_entity_poly.entity_id
_entity_poly.type
_entity_poly.pdbx_seq_one_letter_code
_entity_poly.pdbx_strand_id
1 'polypeptide(L)'
;MKKEDYIIEPTYQGGYSSMDPDKNDFFTGYHMPARDIGMSTDARTANILKELSESMSSGEKVVELTQVDAGTFEAIPKQHLKEVNQLSKLTGVEITLHAPVIEPSGVGQQGFGESNRVAAERQMMQAIEKAHELNPDGNIPVTFHSSGGLPGEITEPGKEIEEVMVINPDTGAANKIPLKKRYFPGEDETNVKKELEKINQDQWVENIRNVSHYASFGEDAVAKSKFLNDAAEAEQRDGKEIGRKEKEAMYEFNRGATMLNYSYNQLKDLFDTAYKNTSSPQDKRILDDLKKEIEIKALEIQKDPHSKESVML
;
A
#
# COMPACT_ATOMS: atom_id res chain seq x y z
N MET A 1 -30.32 -41.87 13.53
CA MET A 1 -29.40 -40.80 13.98
C MET A 1 -27.99 -41.34 13.92
N LYS A 2 -27.22 -41.00 12.89
CA LYS A 2 -25.76 -41.24 12.86
C LYS A 2 -25.11 -39.98 13.44
N LYS A 3 -24.32 -40.14 14.51
CA LYS A 3 -23.41 -39.09 14.98
C LYS A 3 -22.27 -39.06 13.97
N GLU A 4 -22.16 -37.96 13.23
CA GLU A 4 -20.97 -37.67 12.44
C GLU A 4 -19.95 -37.07 13.40
N ASP A 5 -18.86 -37.80 13.62
CA ASP A 5 -17.71 -37.35 14.38
C ASP A 5 -16.98 -36.31 13.52
N TYR A 6 -17.08 -35.03 13.91
CA TYR A 6 -16.28 -33.96 13.32
C TYR A 6 -14.85 -34.07 13.86
N ILE A 7 -13.90 -34.34 12.97
CA ILE A 7 -12.47 -34.29 13.24
C ILE A 7 -12.07 -32.82 13.14
N ILE A 8 -11.74 -32.21 14.27
CA ILE A 8 -11.06 -30.91 14.29
C ILE A 8 -9.59 -31.21 14.00
N GLU A 9 -9.20 -31.08 12.73
CA GLU A 9 -7.77 -31.10 12.39
C GLU A 9 -7.11 -29.85 13.01
N PRO A 10 -6.02 -30.00 13.77
CA PRO A 10 -5.29 -28.85 14.27
C PRO A 10 -4.67 -28.12 13.08
N THR A 11 -5.28 -27.00 12.68
CA THR A 11 -4.81 -26.08 11.63
C THR A 11 -3.48 -25.39 11.96
N TYR A 12 -2.85 -25.76 13.08
CA TYR A 12 -1.49 -25.40 13.42
C TYR A 12 -0.55 -26.54 13.05
N GLN A 13 0.05 -26.49 11.84
CA GLN A 13 1.03 -27.50 11.40
C GLN A 13 2.33 -27.49 12.23
N GLY A 14 2.51 -26.47 13.09
CA GLY A 14 3.77 -26.19 13.77
C GLY A 14 4.85 -25.78 12.76
N GLY A 15 5.80 -24.94 13.17
CA GLY A 15 7.03 -24.79 12.41
C GLY A 15 7.72 -26.15 12.25
N TYR A 16 8.56 -26.30 11.22
CA TYR A 16 9.46 -27.45 11.12
C TYR A 16 10.19 -27.59 12.46
N SER A 17 9.85 -28.64 13.20
CA SER A 17 10.61 -29.00 14.38
C SER A 17 11.82 -29.75 13.86
N SER A 18 12.98 -29.10 13.90
CA SER A 18 14.28 -29.76 13.73
C SER A 18 14.53 -30.86 14.78
N MET A 19 13.61 -30.99 15.75
CA MET A 19 13.63 -31.95 16.83
C MET A 19 12.71 -33.17 16.63
N ASP A 20 11.86 -33.21 15.59
CA ASP A 20 10.87 -34.28 15.37
C ASP A 20 11.30 -35.20 14.21
N PRO A 21 11.79 -36.42 14.50
CA PRO A 21 12.46 -37.25 13.51
C PRO A 21 11.52 -37.98 12.54
N ASP A 22 10.22 -38.04 12.83
CA ASP A 22 9.28 -38.93 12.14
C ASP A 22 8.28 -38.16 11.24
N LYS A 23 8.50 -36.86 10.99
CA LYS A 23 7.47 -35.99 10.37
C LYS A 23 7.35 -36.08 8.84
N ASN A 24 8.22 -36.78 8.11
CA ASN A 24 8.07 -36.97 6.65
C ASN A 24 8.98 -38.08 6.06
N ASP A 25 8.50 -38.82 5.06
CA ASP A 25 9.22 -39.86 4.29
C ASP A 25 10.45 -39.34 3.49
N PHE A 26 10.66 -38.02 3.48
CA PHE A 26 11.82 -37.34 2.86
C PHE A 26 12.88 -36.89 3.88
N PHE A 27 12.70 -37.17 5.18
CA PHE A 27 13.59 -36.72 6.24
C PHE A 27 14.63 -37.79 6.61
N THR A 28 15.90 -37.56 6.26
CA THR A 28 17.03 -38.44 6.63
C THR A 28 17.78 -37.92 7.85
N GLY A 29 17.09 -37.79 8.99
CA GLY A 29 17.70 -37.63 10.32
C GLY A 29 18.16 -36.22 10.72
N TYR A 30 18.47 -36.06 12.01
CA TYR A 30 18.98 -34.83 12.60
C TYR A 30 20.33 -34.44 11.96
N HIS A 31 20.37 -33.30 11.26
CA HIS A 31 21.57 -32.82 10.56
C HIS A 31 22.43 -31.81 11.32
N MET A 32 22.06 -31.41 12.54
CA MET A 32 22.78 -30.36 13.25
C MET A 32 23.54 -30.96 14.46
N PRO A 33 24.89 -31.02 14.41
CA PRO A 33 25.68 -31.31 15.59
C PRO A 33 25.29 -30.36 16.71
N ALA A 34 25.27 -30.81 17.97
CA ALA A 34 24.91 -29.96 19.11
C ALA A 34 25.75 -28.67 19.23
N ARG A 35 26.95 -28.65 18.64
CA ARG A 35 27.83 -27.46 18.56
C ARG A 35 27.32 -26.37 17.61
N ASP A 36 26.39 -26.71 16.71
CA ASP A 36 25.83 -25.83 15.69
C ASP A 36 24.44 -25.31 16.14
N ILE A 37 23.97 -25.71 17.34
CA ILE A 37 22.83 -25.10 18.01
C ILE A 37 23.26 -23.71 18.49
N GLY A 38 22.37 -22.74 18.32
CA GLY A 38 22.57 -21.38 18.81
C GLY A 38 21.28 -20.84 19.42
N MET A 39 21.41 -19.76 20.19
CA MET A 39 20.30 -19.13 20.89
C MET A 39 20.12 -17.67 20.48
N SER A 40 18.87 -17.24 20.30
CA SER A 40 18.49 -15.86 20.05
C SER A 40 18.37 -15.09 21.37
N THR A 41 19.08 -13.98 21.48
CA THR A 41 19.04 -13.06 22.63
C THR A 41 18.17 -11.84 22.34
N ASP A 42 17.52 -11.30 23.36
CA ASP A 42 16.75 -10.06 23.24
C ASP A 42 17.62 -8.84 23.54
N ALA A 43 18.00 -8.10 22.50
CA ALA A 43 18.83 -6.92 22.63
C ALA A 43 18.07 -5.67 23.10
N ARG A 44 16.76 -5.75 23.38
CA ARG A 44 15.96 -4.63 23.90
C ARG A 44 16.28 -4.30 25.36
N THR A 45 16.94 -5.19 26.07
CA THR A 45 17.35 -4.92 27.45
C THR A 45 18.56 -3.99 27.47
N ALA A 46 18.58 -3.01 28.37
CA ALA A 46 19.73 -2.11 28.56
C ALA A 46 21.04 -2.84 28.94
N ASN A 47 20.99 -4.16 29.13
CA ASN A 47 22.11 -5.00 29.53
C ASN A 47 22.30 -6.18 28.57
N ILE A 48 22.54 -5.86 27.28
CA ILE A 48 22.86 -6.82 26.21
C ILE A 48 23.96 -7.79 26.63
N LEU A 49 24.96 -7.32 27.40
CA LEU A 49 26.06 -8.16 27.89
C LEU A 49 25.62 -9.23 28.89
N LYS A 50 24.59 -8.95 29.69
CA LYS A 50 24.04 -9.92 30.63
C LYS A 50 23.30 -11.03 29.88
N GLU A 51 22.40 -10.68 28.97
CA GLU A 51 21.67 -11.64 28.12
C GLU A 51 22.65 -12.52 27.33
N LEU A 52 23.69 -11.89 26.77
CA LEU A 52 24.75 -12.59 26.06
C LEU A 52 25.56 -13.51 26.98
N SER A 53 25.92 -13.06 28.18
CA SER A 53 26.65 -13.88 29.15
C SER A 53 25.82 -15.06 29.65
N GLU A 54 24.53 -14.87 29.92
CA GLU A 54 23.62 -15.94 30.32
C GLU A 54 23.48 -16.98 29.20
N SER A 55 23.36 -16.53 27.96
CA SER A 55 23.35 -17.39 26.78
C SER A 55 24.64 -18.18 26.61
N MET A 56 25.79 -17.51 26.68
CA MET A 56 27.11 -18.16 26.60
C MET A 56 27.34 -19.14 27.74
N SER A 57 26.84 -18.84 28.95
CA SER A 57 27.01 -19.70 30.13
C SER A 57 26.26 -21.04 30.00
N SER A 58 25.25 -21.11 29.13
CA SER A 58 24.54 -22.36 28.83
C SER A 58 25.33 -23.31 27.91
N GLY A 59 26.51 -22.88 27.40
CA GLY A 59 27.41 -23.70 26.59
C GLY A 59 27.24 -23.52 25.07
N GLU A 60 26.38 -22.59 24.65
CA GLU A 60 26.12 -22.26 23.25
C GLU A 60 27.38 -21.75 22.54
N LYS A 61 27.57 -22.18 21.28
CA LYS A 61 28.70 -21.76 20.43
C LYS A 61 28.35 -20.64 19.48
N VAL A 62 27.06 -20.44 19.21
CA VAL A 62 26.54 -19.37 18.36
C VAL A 62 25.45 -18.63 19.12
N VAL A 63 25.50 -17.31 19.14
CA VAL A 63 24.45 -16.47 19.73
C VAL A 63 23.97 -15.45 18.70
N GLU A 64 22.67 -15.45 18.44
CA GLU A 64 22.03 -14.44 17.58
C GLU A 64 21.61 -13.24 18.44
N LEU A 65 22.13 -12.07 18.11
CA LEU A 65 21.69 -10.81 18.70
C LEU A 65 20.39 -10.38 18.02
N THR A 66 19.24 -10.57 18.68
CA THR A 66 17.94 -10.27 18.08
C THR A 66 17.52 -8.84 18.34
N GLN A 67 17.24 -8.12 17.26
CA GLN A 67 16.75 -6.75 17.30
C GLN A 67 15.33 -6.76 16.79
N VAL A 68 14.36 -6.54 17.67
CA VAL A 68 12.94 -6.58 17.26
C VAL A 68 12.46 -5.22 16.77
N ASP A 69 12.97 -4.13 17.36
CA ASP A 69 12.52 -2.76 17.09
C ASP A 69 13.67 -1.89 16.53
N ALA A 70 13.38 -1.17 15.45
CA ALA A 70 14.37 -0.34 14.76
C ALA A 70 14.85 0.84 15.62
N GLY A 71 13.95 1.49 16.36
CA GLY A 71 14.31 2.65 17.20
C GLY A 71 15.23 2.26 18.36
N THR A 72 14.95 1.12 19.00
CA THR A 72 15.79 0.56 20.06
C THR A 72 17.16 0.18 19.50
N PHE A 73 17.19 -0.45 18.34
CA PHE A 73 18.43 -0.85 17.70
C PHE A 73 19.29 0.35 17.35
N GLU A 74 18.72 1.41 16.77
CA GLU A 74 19.40 2.67 16.46
C GLU A 74 20.09 3.27 17.69
N ALA A 75 19.40 3.26 18.84
CA ALA A 75 19.88 3.82 20.09
C ALA A 75 21.05 3.06 20.73
N ILE A 76 21.33 1.80 20.32
CA ILE A 76 22.44 1.02 20.89
C ILE A 76 23.78 1.71 20.60
N PRO A 77 24.53 2.11 21.65
CA PRO A 77 25.83 2.74 21.47
C PRO A 77 26.85 1.76 20.86
N LYS A 78 27.71 2.27 19.97
CA LYS A 78 28.82 1.48 19.38
C LYS A 78 29.71 0.82 20.44
N GLN A 79 29.85 1.45 21.60
CA GLN A 79 30.62 0.91 22.73
C GLN A 79 30.09 -0.46 23.20
N HIS A 80 28.77 -0.64 23.27
CA HIS A 80 28.19 -1.92 23.69
C HIS A 80 28.46 -3.02 22.67
N LEU A 81 28.44 -2.69 21.37
CA LEU A 81 28.78 -3.65 20.30
C LEU A 81 30.27 -4.06 20.37
N LYS A 82 31.16 -3.13 20.73
CA LYS A 82 32.58 -3.45 20.95
C LYS A 82 32.78 -4.37 22.15
N GLU A 83 32.03 -4.18 23.22
CA GLU A 83 32.08 -5.05 24.40
C GLU A 83 31.54 -6.45 24.08
N VAL A 84 30.48 -6.56 23.27
CA VAL A 84 29.98 -7.83 22.73
C VAL A 84 31.06 -8.54 21.90
N ASN A 85 31.77 -7.82 21.03
CA ASN A 85 32.89 -8.37 20.25
C ASN A 85 34.01 -8.91 21.15
N GLN A 86 34.41 -8.14 22.17
CA GLN A 86 35.42 -8.56 23.13
C GLN A 86 34.99 -9.83 23.87
N LEU A 87 33.75 -9.88 24.33
CA LEU A 87 33.20 -11.03 25.02
C LEU A 87 33.18 -12.27 24.10
N SER A 88 32.73 -12.13 22.86
CA SER A 88 32.76 -13.17 21.83
C SER A 88 34.17 -13.73 21.61
N LYS A 89 35.18 -12.86 21.49
CA LYS A 89 36.59 -13.27 21.34
C LYS A 89 37.14 -13.99 22.58
N LEU A 90 36.73 -13.59 23.79
CA LEU A 90 37.15 -14.20 25.04
C LEU A 90 36.52 -15.59 25.25
N THR A 91 35.27 -15.77 24.86
CA THR A 91 34.53 -17.02 25.05
C THR A 91 34.65 -17.97 23.86
N GLY A 92 35.09 -17.47 22.71
CA GLY A 92 35.13 -18.24 21.45
C GLY A 92 33.74 -18.56 20.91
N VAL A 93 32.74 -17.74 21.24
CA VAL A 93 31.36 -17.85 20.77
C VAL A 93 31.16 -16.96 19.55
N GLU A 94 30.55 -17.49 18.51
CA GLU A 94 30.23 -16.75 17.28
C GLU A 94 28.95 -15.93 17.47
N ILE A 95 28.92 -14.74 16.89
CA ILE A 95 27.77 -13.82 16.97
C ILE A 95 27.16 -13.65 15.59
N THR A 96 25.83 -13.82 15.50
CA THR A 96 25.03 -13.45 14.33
C THR A 96 24.13 -12.27 14.68
N LEU A 97 23.63 -11.54 13.67
CA LEU A 97 22.71 -10.42 13.90
C LEU A 97 21.37 -10.67 13.23
N HIS A 98 20.30 -10.63 14.01
CA HIS A 98 18.94 -10.51 13.48
C HIS A 98 18.63 -9.01 13.32
N ALA A 99 18.40 -8.55 12.10
CA ALA A 99 18.06 -7.16 11.84
C ALA A 99 16.63 -6.84 12.32
N PRO A 100 16.32 -5.57 12.65
CA PRO A 100 14.96 -5.15 12.98
C PRO A 100 13.92 -5.58 11.95
N VAL A 101 12.71 -5.88 12.44
CA VAL A 101 11.56 -6.15 11.56
C VAL A 101 11.19 -4.85 10.85
N ILE A 102 11.54 -4.76 9.57
CA ILE A 102 11.33 -3.59 8.71
C ILE A 102 10.54 -4.07 7.48
N GLU A 103 9.68 -3.22 6.94
CA GLU A 103 8.99 -3.50 5.67
C GLU A 103 9.77 -2.89 4.49
N PRO A 104 10.57 -3.70 3.75
CA PRO A 104 11.46 -3.18 2.72
C PRO A 104 10.74 -2.73 1.44
N SER A 105 9.48 -3.15 1.24
CA SER A 105 8.71 -2.79 0.03
C SER A 105 8.34 -1.31 -0.05
N GLY A 106 8.46 -0.55 1.05
CA GLY A 106 7.97 0.83 1.12
C GLY A 106 6.46 0.96 1.37
N VAL A 107 5.76 -0.16 1.57
CA VAL A 107 4.36 -0.16 1.99
C VAL A 107 4.28 0.08 3.50
N GLY A 108 3.59 1.14 3.89
CA GLY A 108 3.22 1.43 5.27
C GLY A 108 1.71 1.36 5.49
N GLN A 109 1.24 1.84 6.65
CA GLN A 109 -0.19 1.87 6.98
C GLN A 109 -1.04 2.68 6.00
N GLN A 110 -0.44 3.68 5.34
CA GLN A 110 -1.11 4.56 4.37
C GLN A 110 -0.91 4.12 2.92
N GLY A 111 -0.28 2.95 2.69
CA GLY A 111 0.06 2.46 1.36
C GLY A 111 1.55 2.60 1.04
N PHE A 112 1.88 2.41 -0.23
CA PHE A 112 3.24 2.54 -0.75
C PHE A 112 3.69 4.00 -0.79
N GLY A 113 4.92 4.24 -0.37
CA GLY A 113 5.61 5.51 -0.56
C GLY A 113 7.10 5.32 -0.77
N GLU A 114 7.67 6.00 -1.76
CA GLU A 114 9.10 5.90 -2.05
C GLU A 114 9.96 6.37 -0.87
N SER A 115 9.49 7.36 -0.11
CA SER A 115 10.15 7.80 1.12
C SER A 115 10.25 6.70 2.17
N ASN A 116 9.24 5.83 2.26
CA ASN A 116 9.21 4.71 3.21
C ASN A 116 10.20 3.63 2.77
N ARG A 117 10.26 3.33 1.46
CA ARG A 117 11.23 2.39 0.88
C ARG A 117 12.66 2.84 1.17
N VAL A 118 12.96 4.11 0.91
CA VAL A 118 14.29 4.69 1.17
C VAL A 118 14.61 4.71 2.68
N ALA A 119 13.63 4.98 3.55
CA ALA A 119 13.83 4.91 4.99
C ALA A 119 14.14 3.47 5.46
N ALA A 120 13.40 2.48 4.96
CA ALA A 120 13.63 1.07 5.22
C ALA A 120 15.04 0.63 4.77
N GLU A 121 15.46 1.01 3.56
CA GLU A 121 16.81 0.73 3.07
C GLU A 121 17.90 1.30 3.99
N ARG A 122 17.71 2.54 4.47
CA ARG A 122 18.67 3.15 5.41
C ARG A 122 18.74 2.38 6.72
N GLN A 123 17.62 1.92 7.25
CA GLN A 123 17.59 1.12 8.47
C GLN A 123 18.25 -0.26 8.27
N MET A 124 18.03 -0.90 7.12
CA MET A 124 18.74 -2.13 6.76
C MET A 124 20.26 -1.91 6.65
N MET A 125 20.68 -0.81 6.01
CA MET A 125 22.11 -0.45 5.93
C MET A 125 22.72 -0.20 7.29
N GLN A 126 22.00 0.45 8.22
CA GLN A 126 22.48 0.62 9.58
C GLN A 126 22.66 -0.71 10.31
N ALA A 127 21.82 -1.72 10.04
CA ALA A 127 22.03 -3.07 10.57
C ALA A 127 23.32 -3.70 10.07
N ILE A 128 23.64 -3.51 8.79
CA ILE A 128 24.91 -3.96 8.20
C ILE A 128 26.10 -3.22 8.83
N GLU A 129 26.00 -1.90 9.00
CA GLU A 129 27.07 -1.11 9.65
C GLU A 129 27.30 -1.55 11.10
N LYS A 130 26.23 -1.81 11.86
CA LYS A 130 26.35 -2.30 13.24
C LYS A 130 26.87 -3.74 13.31
N ALA A 131 26.53 -4.60 12.34
CA ALA A 131 27.15 -5.92 12.21
C ALA A 131 28.66 -5.80 11.97
N HIS A 132 29.10 -4.83 11.16
CA HIS A 132 30.53 -4.57 10.99
C HIS A 132 31.20 -4.08 12.28
N GLU A 133 30.53 -3.21 13.06
CA GLU A 133 31.06 -2.78 14.38
C GLU A 133 31.17 -3.95 15.38
N LEU A 134 30.26 -4.93 15.30
CA LEU A 134 30.30 -6.16 16.12
C LEU A 134 31.49 -7.05 15.79
N ASN A 135 31.94 -7.11 14.53
CA ASN A 135 33.19 -7.80 14.18
C ASN A 135 33.82 -7.17 12.93
N PRO A 136 34.71 -6.17 13.09
CA PRO A 136 35.27 -5.44 11.96
C PRO A 136 36.13 -6.30 11.02
N ASP A 137 36.73 -7.36 11.56
CA ASP A 137 37.66 -8.23 10.84
C ASP A 137 37.01 -9.56 10.39
N GLY A 138 35.72 -9.75 10.69
CA GLY A 138 35.01 -11.02 10.45
C GLY A 138 33.74 -10.86 9.61
N ASN A 139 33.19 -12.01 9.24
CA ASN A 139 31.95 -12.10 8.45
C ASN A 139 30.79 -12.48 9.38
N ILE A 140 30.08 -11.47 9.91
CA ILE A 140 28.86 -11.72 10.69
C ILE A 140 27.68 -11.94 9.73
N PRO A 141 26.97 -13.08 9.80
CA PRO A 141 25.70 -13.26 9.13
C PRO A 141 24.65 -12.28 9.67
N VAL A 142 23.95 -11.60 8.76
CA VAL A 142 22.83 -10.71 9.09
C VAL A 142 21.55 -11.27 8.47
N THR A 143 20.57 -11.56 9.33
CA THR A 143 19.27 -12.10 8.93
C THR A 143 18.26 -10.96 8.81
N PHE A 144 17.54 -10.89 7.69
CA PHE A 144 16.45 -9.95 7.47
C PHE A 144 15.15 -10.70 7.23
N HIS A 145 14.05 -10.14 7.71
CA HIS A 145 12.73 -10.51 7.22
C HIS A 145 12.53 -9.97 5.80
N SER A 146 12.06 -10.82 4.89
CA SER A 146 11.71 -10.40 3.52
C SER A 146 10.46 -9.51 3.47
N SER A 147 9.62 -9.57 4.51
CA SER A 147 8.51 -8.66 4.75
C SER A 147 8.30 -8.50 6.25
N GLY A 148 8.00 -7.27 6.69
CA GLY A 148 7.79 -6.92 8.10
C GLY A 148 6.34 -6.73 8.49
N GLY A 149 5.41 -6.67 7.52
CA GLY A 149 4.00 -6.42 7.82
C GLY A 149 3.05 -6.46 6.63
N LEU A 150 3.49 -6.88 5.44
CA LEU A 150 2.58 -7.06 4.33
C LEU A 150 1.70 -8.30 4.56
N PRO A 151 0.37 -8.14 4.56
CA PRO A 151 -0.53 -9.29 4.57
C PRO A 151 -0.44 -9.98 3.21
N GLY A 152 0.32 -11.07 3.15
CA GLY A 152 0.36 -12.01 2.05
C GLY A 152 0.09 -13.42 2.57
N GLU A 153 -0.68 -14.19 1.83
CA GLU A 153 -0.80 -15.62 2.11
C GLU A 153 0.54 -16.27 1.76
N ILE A 154 1.19 -16.90 2.75
CA ILE A 154 2.28 -17.82 2.47
C ILE A 154 1.62 -19.02 1.78
N THR A 155 1.67 -19.03 0.46
CA THR A 155 1.12 -20.13 -0.32
C THR A 155 1.92 -21.39 0.01
N GLU A 156 1.22 -22.42 0.49
CA GLU A 156 1.84 -23.74 0.63
C GLU A 156 2.31 -24.22 -0.75
N PRO A 157 3.47 -24.91 -0.85
CA PRO A 157 3.93 -25.47 -2.10
C PRO A 157 2.84 -26.30 -2.78
N GLY A 158 2.37 -25.87 -3.95
CA GLY A 158 1.31 -26.55 -4.72
C GLY A 158 -0.09 -25.96 -4.57
N LYS A 159 -0.32 -24.96 -3.72
CA LYS A 159 -1.56 -24.18 -3.71
C LYS A 159 -1.49 -23.00 -4.68
N GLU A 160 -2.59 -22.76 -5.39
CA GLU A 160 -2.72 -21.60 -6.27
C GLU A 160 -2.82 -20.31 -5.45
N ILE A 161 -2.24 -19.23 -5.97
CA ILE A 161 -2.30 -17.91 -5.35
C ILE A 161 -3.74 -17.41 -5.43
N GLU A 162 -4.41 -17.26 -4.29
CA GLU A 162 -5.81 -16.80 -4.26
C GLU A 162 -5.97 -15.29 -4.35
N GLU A 163 -4.96 -14.52 -3.95
CA GLU A 163 -5.00 -13.05 -3.94
C GLU A 163 -3.62 -12.46 -4.26
N VAL A 164 -3.61 -11.34 -4.99
CA VAL A 164 -2.38 -10.57 -5.25
C VAL A 164 -2.56 -9.13 -4.80
N MET A 165 -1.57 -8.61 -4.08
CA MET A 165 -1.52 -7.19 -3.73
C MET A 165 -1.01 -6.37 -4.92
N VAL A 166 -1.69 -5.27 -5.20
CA VAL A 166 -1.35 -4.33 -6.26
C VAL A 166 -1.32 -2.92 -5.71
N ILE A 167 -0.41 -2.09 -6.21
CA ILE A 167 -0.26 -0.70 -5.79
C ILE A 167 -0.74 0.21 -6.91
N ASN A 168 -1.63 1.15 -6.58
CA ASN A 168 -1.97 2.22 -7.49
C ASN A 168 -0.80 3.25 -7.49
N PRO A 169 -0.13 3.49 -8.63
CA PRO A 169 1.06 4.33 -8.67
C PRO A 169 0.78 5.82 -8.44
N ASP A 170 -0.44 6.30 -8.75
CA ASP A 170 -0.81 7.70 -8.59
C ASP A 170 -1.13 8.05 -7.12
N THR A 171 -1.69 7.10 -6.37
CA THR A 171 -2.16 7.32 -5.00
C THR A 171 -1.33 6.63 -3.93
N GLY A 172 -0.50 5.65 -4.31
CA GLY A 172 0.19 4.74 -3.39
C GLY A 172 -0.73 3.72 -2.73
N ALA A 173 -2.04 3.74 -3.00
CA ALA A 173 -3.00 2.85 -2.35
C ALA A 173 -2.73 1.38 -2.70
N ALA A 174 -2.64 0.55 -1.66
CA ALA A 174 -2.52 -0.90 -1.80
C ALA A 174 -3.92 -1.53 -1.88
N ASN A 175 -4.16 -2.33 -2.92
CA ASN A 175 -5.40 -3.06 -3.14
C ASN A 175 -5.08 -4.56 -3.28
N LYS A 176 -6.08 -5.41 -3.05
CA LYS A 176 -5.98 -6.85 -3.29
C LYS A 176 -6.88 -7.25 -4.44
N ILE A 177 -6.35 -8.06 -5.35
CA ILE A 177 -7.08 -8.65 -6.45
C ILE A 177 -7.31 -10.12 -6.12
N PRO A 178 -8.57 -10.58 -5.96
CA PRO A 178 -8.86 -11.99 -5.82
C PRO A 178 -8.69 -12.70 -7.17
N LEU A 179 -7.92 -13.77 -7.16
CA LEU A 179 -7.69 -14.67 -8.30
C LEU A 179 -8.62 -15.89 -8.28
N LYS A 180 -9.66 -15.86 -7.45
CA LYS A 180 -10.59 -16.97 -7.26
C LYS A 180 -11.24 -17.39 -8.57
N LYS A 181 -11.51 -18.70 -8.67
CA LYS A 181 -12.24 -19.29 -9.79
C LYS A 181 -13.62 -18.65 -9.91
N ARG A 182 -13.90 -18.16 -11.10
CA ARG A 182 -15.19 -17.60 -11.48
C ARG A 182 -16.19 -18.69 -11.82
N TYR A 183 -17.45 -18.50 -11.41
CA TYR A 183 -18.53 -19.46 -11.61
C TYR A 183 -19.54 -19.02 -12.68
N PHE A 184 -19.46 -17.78 -13.17
CA PHE A 184 -20.41 -17.28 -14.15
C PHE A 184 -20.04 -17.77 -15.56
N PRO A 185 -21.00 -18.28 -16.36
CA PRO A 185 -20.72 -18.76 -17.71
C PRO A 185 -20.13 -17.67 -18.61
N GLY A 186 -19.07 -18.02 -19.36
CA GLY A 186 -18.39 -17.10 -20.29
C GLY A 186 -17.28 -16.25 -19.66
N GLU A 187 -16.99 -16.45 -18.37
CA GLU A 187 -15.81 -15.85 -17.74
C GLU A 187 -14.57 -16.71 -17.99
N ASP A 188 -13.50 -16.08 -18.50
CA ASP A 188 -12.19 -16.71 -18.67
C ASP A 188 -11.55 -17.09 -17.34
N GLU A 189 -10.57 -18.00 -17.37
CA GLU A 189 -9.66 -18.20 -16.24
C GLU A 189 -9.00 -16.88 -15.82
N THR A 190 -9.05 -16.65 -14.51
CA THR A 190 -8.57 -15.44 -13.85
C THR A 190 -7.05 -15.42 -13.88
N ASN A 191 -6.44 -14.37 -14.44
CA ASN A 191 -5.02 -14.09 -14.23
C ASN A 191 -4.83 -12.62 -13.81
N VAL A 192 -3.71 -12.35 -13.11
CA VAL A 192 -3.43 -11.03 -12.51
C VAL A 192 -3.51 -9.91 -13.55
N LYS A 193 -2.94 -10.14 -14.74
CA LYS A 193 -2.86 -9.13 -15.79
C LYS A 193 -4.24 -8.77 -16.35
N LYS A 194 -5.06 -9.76 -16.69
CA LYS A 194 -6.43 -9.56 -17.18
C LYS A 194 -7.31 -8.89 -16.14
N GLU A 195 -7.16 -9.26 -14.87
CA GLU A 195 -7.92 -8.61 -13.79
C GLU A 195 -7.50 -7.16 -13.58
N LEU A 196 -6.20 -6.86 -13.64
CA LEU A 196 -5.71 -5.50 -13.60
C LEU A 196 -6.24 -4.66 -14.78
N GLU A 197 -6.18 -5.20 -16.00
CA GLU A 197 -6.71 -4.54 -17.19
C GLU A 197 -8.22 -4.28 -17.07
N LYS A 198 -8.98 -5.27 -16.58
CA LYS A 198 -10.41 -5.15 -16.33
C LYS A 198 -10.72 -4.08 -15.28
N ILE A 199 -10.04 -4.11 -14.13
CA ILE A 199 -10.22 -3.12 -13.05
C ILE A 199 -9.92 -1.71 -13.57
N ASN A 200 -8.81 -1.53 -14.29
CA ASN A 200 -8.45 -0.24 -14.86
C ASN A 200 -9.48 0.24 -15.88
N GLN A 201 -9.98 -0.66 -16.74
CA GLN A 201 -11.01 -0.34 -17.73
C GLN A 201 -12.34 0.00 -17.07
N ASP A 202 -12.79 -0.78 -16.10
CA ASP A 202 -14.04 -0.57 -15.37
C ASP A 202 -13.99 0.76 -14.61
N GLN A 203 -12.89 1.05 -13.91
CA GLN A 203 -12.67 2.34 -13.24
C GLN A 203 -12.69 3.50 -14.23
N TRP A 204 -12.00 3.37 -15.37
CA TRP A 204 -11.99 4.40 -16.40
C TRP A 204 -13.39 4.67 -16.95
N VAL A 205 -14.13 3.62 -17.31
CA VAL A 205 -15.49 3.72 -17.85
C VAL A 205 -16.45 4.31 -16.81
N GLU A 206 -16.36 3.88 -15.55
CA GLU A 206 -17.18 4.42 -14.46
C GLU A 206 -16.93 5.91 -14.25
N ASN A 207 -15.66 6.34 -14.26
CA ASN A 207 -15.31 7.75 -14.11
C ASN A 207 -15.85 8.60 -15.27
N ILE A 208 -15.74 8.12 -16.52
CA ILE A 208 -16.31 8.81 -17.69
C ILE A 208 -17.84 8.86 -17.62
N ARG A 209 -18.48 7.78 -17.18
CA ARG A 209 -19.94 7.75 -16.96
C ARG A 209 -20.36 8.77 -15.91
N ASN A 210 -19.62 8.89 -14.82
CA ASN A 210 -19.89 9.87 -13.77
C ASN A 210 -19.81 11.30 -14.30
N VAL A 211 -18.74 11.64 -15.05
CA VAL A 211 -18.62 12.95 -15.72
C VAL A 211 -19.84 13.19 -16.62
N SER A 212 -20.16 12.25 -17.50
CA SER A 212 -21.29 12.39 -18.43
C SER A 212 -22.64 12.53 -17.70
N HIS A 213 -22.85 11.78 -16.62
CA HIS A 213 -24.06 11.84 -15.80
C HIS A 213 -24.22 13.21 -15.15
N TYR A 214 -23.20 13.68 -14.41
CA TYR A 214 -23.29 14.97 -13.72
C TYR A 214 -23.32 16.16 -14.69
N ALA A 215 -22.61 16.07 -15.82
CA ALA A 215 -22.71 17.06 -16.89
C ALA A 215 -24.15 17.16 -17.42
N SER A 216 -24.76 16.04 -17.79
CA SER A 216 -26.11 16.01 -18.37
C SER A 216 -27.18 16.46 -17.39
N PHE A 217 -27.12 16.00 -16.12
CA PHE A 217 -28.05 16.44 -15.08
C PHE A 217 -27.89 17.94 -14.76
N GLY A 218 -26.64 18.41 -14.70
CA GLY A 218 -26.33 19.81 -14.47
C GLY A 218 -26.84 20.71 -15.59
N GLU A 219 -26.59 20.32 -16.84
CA GLU A 219 -27.04 21.04 -18.03
C GLU A 219 -28.57 21.11 -18.10
N ASP A 220 -29.27 20.00 -17.86
CA ASP A 220 -30.74 19.95 -17.87
C ASP A 220 -31.35 20.83 -16.76
N ALA A 221 -30.78 20.78 -15.55
CA ALA A 221 -31.22 21.61 -14.42
C ALA A 221 -31.01 23.10 -14.71
N VAL A 222 -29.83 23.49 -15.21
CA VAL A 222 -29.52 24.87 -15.61
C VAL A 222 -30.44 25.32 -16.74
N ALA A 223 -30.61 24.52 -17.79
CA ALA A 223 -31.42 24.87 -18.95
C ALA A 223 -32.89 25.11 -18.58
N LYS A 224 -33.47 24.25 -17.72
CA LYS A 224 -34.87 24.37 -17.27
C LYS A 224 -35.11 25.56 -16.34
N SER A 225 -34.13 25.90 -15.51
CA SER A 225 -34.28 26.92 -14.48
C SER A 225 -33.81 28.31 -14.90
N LYS A 226 -32.94 28.41 -15.91
CA LYS A 226 -32.24 29.64 -16.31
C LYS A 226 -33.15 30.87 -16.43
N PHE A 227 -34.20 30.79 -17.23
CA PHE A 227 -35.05 31.96 -17.49
C PHE A 227 -35.71 32.50 -16.21
N LEU A 228 -36.22 31.60 -15.36
CA LEU A 228 -36.84 31.99 -14.09
C LEU A 228 -35.80 32.42 -13.05
N ASN A 229 -34.61 31.82 -13.04
CA ASN A 229 -33.49 32.27 -12.22
C ASN A 229 -33.07 33.71 -12.60
N ASP A 230 -33.00 34.02 -13.89
CA ASP A 230 -32.62 35.34 -14.39
C ASP A 230 -33.64 36.41 -14.00
N ALA A 231 -34.93 36.06 -14.06
CA ALA A 231 -36.01 36.91 -13.57
C ALA A 231 -35.91 37.10 -12.04
N ALA A 232 -35.65 36.02 -11.30
CA ALA A 232 -35.50 36.07 -9.84
C ALA A 232 -34.32 36.96 -9.41
N GLU A 233 -33.17 36.84 -10.06
CA GLU A 233 -32.00 37.69 -9.81
C GLU A 233 -32.29 39.16 -10.13
N ALA A 234 -33.00 39.45 -11.21
CA ALA A 234 -33.39 40.82 -11.57
C ALA A 234 -34.36 41.41 -10.52
N GLU A 235 -35.35 40.64 -10.08
CA GLU A 235 -36.29 41.05 -9.04
C GLU A 235 -35.60 41.30 -7.69
N GLN A 236 -34.64 40.43 -7.30
CA GLN A 236 -33.83 40.63 -6.11
C GLN A 236 -32.97 41.90 -6.19
N ARG A 237 -32.35 42.18 -7.34
CA ARG A 237 -31.57 43.43 -7.56
C ARG A 237 -32.43 44.68 -7.45
N ASP A 238 -33.69 44.59 -7.86
CA ASP A 238 -34.70 45.65 -7.73
C ASP A 238 -35.29 45.76 -6.31
N GLY A 239 -34.89 44.90 -5.36
CA GLY A 239 -35.41 44.85 -4.00
C GLY A 239 -36.84 44.32 -3.89
N LYS A 240 -37.33 43.61 -4.90
CA LYS A 240 -38.66 42.99 -4.92
C LYS A 240 -38.62 41.63 -4.22
N GLU A 241 -39.74 41.25 -3.62
CA GLU A 241 -39.90 39.92 -3.05
C GLU A 241 -40.06 38.89 -4.17
N ILE A 242 -39.16 37.92 -4.23
CA ILE A 242 -39.22 36.82 -5.19
C ILE A 242 -40.29 35.80 -4.80
N GLY A 243 -41.07 35.38 -5.79
CA GLY A 243 -42.11 34.36 -5.62
C GLY A 243 -41.55 32.96 -5.37
N ARG A 244 -42.47 32.01 -5.10
CA ARG A 244 -42.10 30.62 -4.78
C ARG A 244 -41.45 29.90 -5.96
N LYS A 245 -41.92 30.14 -7.18
CA LYS A 245 -41.41 29.50 -8.40
C LYS A 245 -40.01 30.02 -8.77
N GLU A 246 -39.78 31.29 -8.54
CA GLU A 246 -38.51 31.98 -8.69
C GLU A 246 -37.48 31.41 -7.71
N LYS A 247 -37.86 31.23 -6.42
CA LYS A 247 -37.02 30.54 -5.42
C LYS A 247 -36.70 29.09 -5.81
N GLU A 248 -37.68 28.33 -6.28
CA GLU A 248 -37.49 26.95 -6.76
C GLU A 248 -36.54 26.92 -7.97
N ALA A 249 -36.68 27.85 -8.92
CA ALA A 249 -35.79 27.96 -10.07
C ALA A 249 -34.35 28.31 -9.66
N MET A 250 -34.16 29.26 -8.73
CA MET A 250 -32.82 29.57 -8.20
C MET A 250 -32.16 28.36 -7.55
N TYR A 251 -32.94 27.57 -6.80
CA TYR A 251 -32.43 26.36 -6.17
C TYR A 251 -31.99 25.33 -7.22
N GLU A 252 -32.84 25.03 -8.22
CA GLU A 252 -32.50 24.08 -9.28
C GLU A 252 -31.33 24.58 -10.14
N PHE A 253 -31.22 25.88 -10.39
CA PHE A 253 -30.09 26.47 -11.10
C PHE A 253 -28.79 26.25 -10.33
N ASN A 254 -28.75 26.59 -9.05
CA ASN A 254 -27.57 26.42 -8.20
C ASN A 254 -27.18 24.94 -8.03
N ARG A 255 -28.17 24.05 -7.95
CA ARG A 255 -27.95 22.61 -7.95
C ARG A 255 -27.31 22.15 -9.27
N GLY A 256 -27.82 22.62 -10.40
CA GLY A 256 -27.25 22.32 -11.72
C GLY A 256 -25.81 22.83 -11.86
N ALA A 257 -25.56 24.07 -11.46
CA ALA A 257 -24.22 24.67 -11.41
C ALA A 257 -23.24 23.85 -10.56
N THR A 258 -23.69 23.34 -9.42
CA THR A 258 -22.88 22.48 -8.54
C THR A 258 -22.50 21.16 -9.24
N MET A 259 -23.44 20.54 -9.95
CA MET A 259 -23.19 19.31 -10.71
C MET A 259 -22.23 19.53 -11.88
N LEU A 260 -22.38 20.64 -12.61
CA LEU A 260 -21.46 21.01 -13.70
C LEU A 260 -20.04 21.26 -13.17
N ASN A 261 -19.91 21.97 -12.06
CA ASN A 261 -18.61 22.18 -11.41
C ASN A 261 -17.97 20.87 -10.94
N TYR A 262 -18.76 19.96 -10.37
CA TYR A 262 -18.28 18.63 -9.99
C TYR A 262 -17.78 17.85 -11.21
N SER A 263 -18.58 17.83 -12.29
CA SER A 263 -18.22 17.19 -13.55
C SER A 263 -16.94 17.77 -14.17
N TYR A 264 -16.78 19.10 -14.13
CA TYR A 264 -15.58 19.77 -14.65
C TYR A 264 -14.32 19.36 -13.88
N ASN A 265 -14.39 19.32 -12.55
CA ASN A 265 -13.26 18.87 -11.72
C ASN A 265 -12.90 17.40 -12.01
N GLN A 266 -13.89 16.52 -12.14
CA GLN A 266 -13.66 15.13 -12.54
C GLN A 266 -13.03 15.01 -13.93
N LEU A 267 -13.50 15.80 -14.91
CA LEU A 267 -12.93 15.82 -16.26
C LEU A 267 -11.46 16.26 -16.22
N LYS A 268 -11.14 17.28 -15.43
CA LYS A 268 -9.77 17.76 -15.24
C LYS A 268 -8.87 16.67 -14.67
N ASP A 269 -9.32 15.98 -13.61
CA ASP A 269 -8.56 14.90 -12.99
C ASP A 269 -8.32 13.75 -13.99
N LEU A 270 -9.35 13.37 -14.76
CA LEU A 270 -9.23 12.34 -15.81
C LEU A 270 -8.28 12.76 -16.93
N PHE A 271 -8.33 14.02 -17.34
CA PHE A 271 -7.41 14.57 -18.33
C PHE A 271 -5.97 14.48 -17.83
N ASP A 272 -5.70 14.91 -16.60
CA ASP A 272 -4.37 14.86 -16.00
C ASP A 272 -3.87 13.41 -15.85
N THR A 273 -4.71 12.48 -15.41
CA THR A 273 -4.38 11.05 -15.32
C THR A 273 -4.05 10.47 -16.70
N ALA A 274 -4.86 10.74 -17.73
CA ALA A 274 -4.60 10.27 -19.09
C ALA A 274 -3.31 10.86 -19.66
N TYR A 275 -3.08 12.15 -19.45
CA TYR A 275 -1.91 12.85 -19.98
C TYR A 275 -0.61 12.37 -19.31
N LYS A 276 -0.64 12.05 -18.01
CA LYS A 276 0.51 11.50 -17.28
C LYS A 276 0.85 10.07 -17.70
N ASN A 277 -0.16 9.23 -17.92
CA ASN A 277 0.01 7.80 -18.12
C ASN A 277 0.04 7.36 -19.59
N THR A 278 -0.28 8.25 -20.54
CA THR A 278 -0.22 7.90 -21.96
C THR A 278 1.20 7.68 -22.46
N SER A 279 1.42 6.51 -23.08
CA SER A 279 2.66 6.17 -23.77
C SER A 279 2.53 6.24 -25.30
N SER A 280 1.30 6.42 -25.80
CA SER A 280 0.98 6.42 -27.23
C SER A 280 1.14 7.84 -27.81
N PRO A 281 1.99 8.04 -28.84
CA PRO A 281 2.09 9.33 -29.51
C PRO A 281 0.78 9.80 -30.13
N GLN A 282 -0.09 8.87 -30.54
CA GLN A 282 -1.40 9.18 -31.09
C GLN A 282 -2.34 9.71 -30.01
N ASP A 283 -2.43 9.02 -28.88
CA ASP A 283 -3.32 9.43 -27.79
C ASP A 283 -2.88 10.76 -27.18
N LYS A 284 -1.55 10.98 -27.11
CA LYS A 284 -1.01 12.27 -26.70
C LYS A 284 -1.43 13.41 -27.61
N ARG A 285 -1.47 13.21 -28.94
CA ARG A 285 -1.98 14.22 -29.88
C ARG A 285 -3.47 14.51 -29.66
N ILE A 286 -4.27 13.47 -29.41
CA ILE A 286 -5.70 13.63 -29.10
C ILE A 286 -5.87 14.52 -27.85
N LEU A 287 -5.09 14.26 -26.79
CA LEU A 287 -5.12 15.07 -25.57
C LEU A 287 -4.61 16.49 -25.79
N ASP A 288 -3.57 16.69 -26.60
CA ASP A 288 -3.06 18.01 -26.96
C ASP A 288 -4.10 18.83 -27.75
N ASP A 289 -4.84 18.19 -28.64
CA ASP A 289 -5.88 18.85 -29.42
C ASP A 289 -7.11 19.17 -28.57
N LEU A 290 -7.52 18.24 -27.69
CA LEU A 290 -8.56 18.51 -26.68
C LEU A 290 -8.17 19.69 -25.78
N LYS A 291 -6.91 19.74 -25.32
CA LYS A 291 -6.40 20.85 -24.51
C LYS A 291 -6.58 22.20 -25.20
N LYS A 292 -6.23 22.29 -26.50
CA LYS A 292 -6.39 23.53 -27.28
C LYS A 292 -7.86 23.90 -27.45
N GLU A 293 -8.72 22.91 -27.68
CA GLU A 293 -10.16 23.13 -27.86
C GLU A 293 -10.80 23.73 -26.60
N ILE A 294 -10.40 23.26 -25.42
CA ILE A 294 -11.00 23.69 -24.15
C ILE A 294 -10.25 24.84 -23.48
N GLU A 295 -9.07 25.25 -23.96
CA GLU A 295 -8.17 26.18 -23.28
C GLU A 295 -8.85 27.51 -22.92
N ILE A 296 -9.55 28.12 -23.87
CA ILE A 296 -10.23 29.42 -23.66
C ILE A 296 -11.31 29.28 -22.58
N LYS A 297 -12.16 28.25 -22.71
CA LYS A 297 -13.25 27.99 -21.74
C LYS A 297 -12.70 27.68 -20.35
N ALA A 298 -11.65 26.86 -20.26
CA ALA A 298 -11.01 26.50 -19.00
C ALA A 298 -10.42 27.73 -18.29
N LEU A 299 -9.79 28.64 -19.06
CA LEU A 299 -9.25 29.91 -18.52
C LEU A 299 -10.37 30.86 -18.06
N GLU A 300 -11.52 30.86 -18.71
CA GLU A 300 -12.69 31.63 -18.29
C GLU A 300 -13.30 31.08 -17.00
N ILE A 301 -13.52 29.75 -16.95
CA ILE A 301 -13.98 29.05 -15.74
C ILE A 301 -13.02 29.27 -14.57
N GLN A 302 -11.71 29.27 -14.81
CA GLN A 302 -10.72 29.49 -13.74
C GLN A 302 -10.80 30.90 -13.13
N LYS A 303 -11.18 31.92 -13.90
CA LYS A 303 -11.25 33.30 -13.40
C LYS A 303 -12.39 33.49 -12.41
N ASP A 304 -13.53 32.86 -12.66
CA ASP A 304 -14.69 32.90 -11.77
C ASP A 304 -15.54 31.62 -11.87
N PRO A 305 -15.14 30.53 -11.18
CA PRO A 305 -15.75 29.20 -11.34
C PRO A 305 -17.20 29.10 -10.82
N HIS A 306 -17.68 30.12 -10.11
CA HIS A 306 -19.04 30.20 -9.62
C HIS A 306 -19.88 31.24 -10.37
N SER A 307 -19.29 31.96 -11.32
CA SER A 307 -20.04 32.85 -12.21
C SER A 307 -21.04 32.08 -13.05
N LYS A 308 -22.15 32.74 -13.33
CA LYS A 308 -23.16 32.24 -14.25
C LYS A 308 -22.59 32.04 -15.65
N GLU A 309 -21.69 32.91 -16.09
CA GLU A 309 -20.97 32.79 -17.35
C GLU A 309 -20.18 31.49 -17.40
N SER A 310 -19.46 31.14 -16.33
CA SER A 310 -18.67 29.90 -16.27
C SER A 310 -19.53 28.64 -16.21
N VAL A 311 -20.69 28.70 -15.56
CA VAL A 311 -21.68 27.62 -15.54
C VAL A 311 -22.25 27.33 -16.94
N MET A 312 -22.17 28.31 -17.86
CA MET A 312 -22.75 28.21 -19.21
C MET A 312 -21.73 27.82 -20.30
N LEU A 313 -20.45 27.62 -19.97
CA LEU A 313 -19.36 27.29 -20.90
C LEU A 313 -19.17 25.78 -21.09
#